data_AF-A0AAD9MTL6-F1
#
_entry.id   AF-A0AAD9MTL6-F1
#
_cell.length_a   1.000
_cell.length_b   1.000
_cell.length_c   1.000
_cell.angle_alpha   90.00
_cell.angle_beta   90.00
_cell.angle_gamma   90.00
#
_symmetry.space_group_name_H-M   'P 1'
#
loop_
_entity.id
_entity.type
_entity.pdbx_description
1 polymer ?
#
loop_
_entity_poly.entity_id
_entity_poly.type
_entity_poly.pdbx_seq_one_letter_code
_entity_poly.pdbx_strand_id
1 'polypeptide(L)'
;MFLANSFLPCISKLTRITDYSQTLIDNIYTNNIQQDTVIKSGILLEDSSDHLPIICSVSTKRRHQEKLKMKTIEQKKCYTTSSKTDKRTQALRLIKEHKL
;
A
#
# COMPACT_ATOMS: atom_id res chain seq x y z
N MET A 1 23.64 7.57 -12.58
CA MET A 1 23.46 6.45 -11.62
C MET A 1 22.05 5.86 -11.67
N PHE A 2 20.98 6.62 -11.31
CA PHE A 2 19.61 6.09 -11.31
C PHE A 2 19.03 5.75 -12.70
N LEU A 3 19.17 6.67 -13.68
CA LEU A 3 18.69 6.44 -15.04
C LEU A 3 19.38 5.24 -15.72
N ALA A 4 20.67 5.06 -15.47
CA ALA A 4 21.45 3.92 -15.98
C ALA A 4 20.93 2.56 -15.46
N ASN A 5 20.29 2.57 -14.30
CA ASN A 5 19.66 1.40 -13.68
C ASN A 5 18.14 1.34 -13.95
N SER A 6 17.65 2.06 -14.97
CA SER A 6 16.23 2.12 -15.37
C SER A 6 15.28 2.66 -14.29
N PHE A 7 15.78 3.47 -13.35
CA PHE A 7 14.94 4.20 -12.41
C PHE A 7 14.51 5.53 -13.04
N LEU A 8 13.20 5.68 -13.21
CA LEU A 8 12.57 6.91 -13.71
C LEU A 8 12.04 7.75 -12.54
N PRO A 9 12.22 9.08 -12.57
CA PRO A 9 11.64 9.96 -11.57
C PRO A 9 10.12 10.03 -11.73
N CYS A 10 9.40 9.92 -10.61
CA CYS A 10 7.96 10.11 -10.58
C CYS A 10 7.57 11.60 -10.45
N ILE A 11 8.47 12.46 -9.96
CA ILE A 11 8.20 13.89 -9.77
C ILE A 11 9.28 14.71 -10.50
N SER A 12 8.84 15.73 -11.20
CA SER A 12 9.70 16.69 -11.91
C SER A 12 9.48 18.14 -11.47
N LYS A 13 8.50 18.38 -10.59
CA LYS A 13 8.15 19.71 -10.08
C LYS A 13 8.81 19.96 -8.73
N LEU A 14 9.08 21.23 -8.45
CA LEU A 14 9.74 21.68 -7.22
C LEU A 14 8.88 21.31 -6.00
N THR A 15 9.52 20.79 -4.94
CA THR A 15 8.86 20.20 -3.77
C THR A 15 9.14 20.98 -2.50
N ARG A 16 10.20 21.78 -2.48
CA ARG A 16 10.48 22.72 -1.40
C ARG A 16 10.36 24.14 -1.89
N ILE A 17 9.55 24.93 -1.21
CA ILE A 17 9.29 26.34 -1.52
C ILE A 17 9.66 27.16 -0.30
N THR A 18 10.60 28.08 -0.50
CA THR A 18 11.03 29.08 0.49
C THR A 18 10.84 30.47 -0.12
N ASP A 19 10.94 31.51 0.69
CA ASP A 19 10.80 32.91 0.22
C ASP A 19 11.80 33.29 -0.88
N TYR A 20 12.94 32.61 -0.94
CA TYR A 20 14.06 32.95 -1.82
C TYR A 20 14.35 31.91 -2.90
N SER A 21 13.78 30.70 -2.79
CA SER A 21 14.10 29.62 -3.71
C SER A 21 13.00 28.56 -3.79
N GLN A 22 12.93 27.91 -4.95
CA GLN A 22 12.14 26.72 -5.18
C GLN A 22 13.08 25.61 -5.62
N THR A 23 13.06 24.47 -4.93
CA THR A 23 14.02 23.38 -5.15
C THR A 23 13.30 22.02 -5.24
N LEU A 24 13.84 21.12 -6.08
CA LEU A 24 13.41 19.72 -6.19
C LEU A 24 14.38 18.87 -5.40
N ILE A 25 14.09 18.65 -4.12
CA ILE A 25 14.96 17.89 -3.20
C ILE A 25 14.32 16.55 -2.83
N ASP A 26 12.99 16.47 -2.90
CA ASP A 26 12.25 15.26 -2.59
C ASP A 26 12.04 14.44 -3.88
N ASN A 27 12.63 13.25 -3.93
CA ASN A 27 12.67 12.43 -5.13
C ASN A 27 12.03 11.05 -4.88
N ILE A 28 11.07 10.68 -5.73
CA ILE A 28 10.54 9.32 -5.80
C ILE A 28 10.95 8.73 -7.14
N TYR A 29 11.59 7.57 -7.13
CA TYR A 29 12.00 6.85 -8.33
C TYR A 29 11.32 5.48 -8.42
N THR A 30 11.05 5.03 -9.63
CA THR A 30 10.50 3.70 -9.91
C THR A 30 11.23 3.04 -11.07
N ASN A 31 11.47 1.74 -10.95
CA ASN A 31 11.95 0.89 -12.06
C ASN A 31 10.83 0.04 -12.67
N ASN A 32 9.60 0.15 -12.15
CA ASN A 32 8.47 -0.65 -12.60
C ASN A 32 7.65 0.13 -13.63
N ILE A 33 8.01 -0.07 -14.90
CA ILE A 33 7.37 0.52 -16.08
C ILE A 33 6.47 -0.49 -16.80
N GLN A 34 6.06 -1.56 -16.11
CA GLN A 34 5.24 -2.62 -16.70
C GLN A 34 3.88 -2.06 -17.16
N GLN A 35 3.37 -2.56 -18.28
CA GLN A 35 2.09 -2.14 -18.87
C GLN A 35 0.89 -2.33 -17.91
N ASP A 36 0.99 -3.28 -16.97
CA ASP A 36 -0.04 -3.56 -15.97
C ASP A 36 0.12 -2.77 -14.66
N THR A 37 1.14 -1.92 -14.57
CA THR A 37 1.36 -1.01 -13.44
C THR A 37 1.13 0.42 -13.89
N VAL A 38 0.12 1.07 -13.31
CA VAL A 38 -0.17 2.49 -13.53
C VAL A 38 0.37 3.27 -12.34
N ILE A 39 1.31 4.16 -12.60
CA ILE A 39 1.91 5.05 -11.60
C ILE A 39 1.38 6.46 -11.84
N LYS A 40 0.79 7.06 -10.81
CA LYS A 40 0.35 8.46 -10.81
C LYS A 40 1.03 9.18 -9.67
N SER A 41 1.54 10.37 -9.92
CA SER A 41 2.26 11.16 -8.94
C SER A 41 1.75 12.60 -8.94
N GLY A 42 1.89 13.27 -7.79
CA GLY A 42 1.45 14.64 -7.61
C GLY A 42 2.05 15.26 -6.37
N ILE A 43 1.92 16.58 -6.29
CA ILE A 43 2.33 17.38 -5.15
C ILE A 43 1.05 17.92 -4.51
N LEU A 44 0.92 17.75 -3.19
CA LEU A 44 -0.17 18.33 -2.43
C LEU A 44 0.18 19.78 -2.10
N LEU A 45 -0.72 20.70 -2.43
CA LEU A 45 -0.58 22.10 -2.08
C LEU A 45 -1.13 22.27 -0.66
N GLU A 46 -0.23 22.17 0.32
CA GLU A 46 -0.49 22.40 1.74
C GLU A 46 0.54 23.41 2.25
N ASP A 47 0.13 24.28 3.17
CA ASP A 47 0.91 25.41 3.70
C ASP A 47 1.54 25.15 5.08
N SER A 48 1.56 23.89 5.54
CA SER A 48 2.04 23.56 6.89
C SER A 48 3.56 23.54 7.04
N SER A 49 4.31 23.52 5.93
CA SER A 49 5.77 23.40 5.90
C SER A 49 6.37 24.03 4.65
N ASP A 50 7.67 24.35 4.67
CA ASP A 50 8.44 24.77 3.50
C ASP A 50 8.67 23.61 2.49
N HIS A 51 8.38 22.38 2.92
CA HIS A 51 8.32 21.19 2.07
C HIS A 51 6.88 20.78 1.75
N LEU A 52 6.55 20.72 0.46
CA LEU A 52 5.28 20.24 -0.06
C LEU A 52 5.22 18.70 -0.05
N PRO A 53 4.15 18.09 0.48
CA PRO A 53 4.00 16.65 0.46
C PRO A 53 3.92 16.09 -0.97
N ILE A 54 4.66 15.02 -1.24
CA ILE A 54 4.56 14.26 -2.49
C ILE A 54 3.67 13.05 -2.29
N ILE A 55 2.76 12.83 -3.24
CA ILE A 55 1.91 11.65 -3.31
C ILE A 55 2.28 10.84 -4.55
N CYS A 56 2.41 9.52 -4.39
CA CYS A 56 2.59 8.57 -5.48
C CYS A 56 1.59 7.41 -5.30
N SER A 57 0.66 7.27 -6.23
CA SER A 57 -0.31 6.19 -6.29
C SER A 57 0.14 5.15 -7.30
N VAL A 58 0.32 3.90 -6.83
CA VAL A 58 0.68 2.76 -7.66
C VAL A 58 -0.49 1.80 -7.74
N SER A 59 -1.05 1.64 -8.94
CA SER A 59 -2.08 0.65 -9.22
C SER A 59 -1.45 -0.50 -9.99
N THR A 60 -1.44 -1.69 -9.40
CA THR A 60 -0.95 -2.91 -10.05
C THR A 60 -2.13 -3.86 -10.30
N LYS A 61 -2.27 -4.36 -11.53
CA LYS A 61 -3.13 -5.53 -11.74
C LYS A 61 -2.42 -6.71 -11.12
N ARG A 62 -3.04 -7.35 -10.11
CA ARG A 62 -2.56 -8.64 -9.63
C ARG A 62 -2.57 -9.58 -10.83
N ARG A 63 -1.40 -9.98 -11.32
CA ARG A 63 -1.29 -11.26 -12.03
C ARG A 63 -1.98 -12.26 -11.14
N HIS A 64 -2.97 -12.96 -11.68
CA HIS A 64 -3.54 -14.15 -11.04
C HIS A 64 -2.35 -14.93 -10.49
N GLN A 65 -2.19 -14.99 -9.16
CA GLN A 65 -1.20 -15.89 -8.61
C GLN A 65 -1.73 -17.26 -9.01
N GLU A 66 -1.14 -17.85 -10.05
CA GLU A 66 -1.10 -19.30 -10.14
C GLU A 66 -0.72 -19.73 -8.74
N LYS A 67 -1.65 -20.45 -8.09
CA LYS A 67 -1.46 -20.95 -6.73
C LYS A 67 -0.15 -21.74 -6.76
N LEU A 68 0.96 -21.12 -6.38
CA LEU A 68 2.12 -21.84 -5.91
C LEU A 68 1.56 -22.63 -4.75
N LYS A 69 1.31 -23.92 -4.99
CA LYS A 69 0.90 -24.88 -3.97
C LYS A 69 2.03 -24.85 -2.96
N MET A 70 1.91 -23.99 -1.95
CA MET A 70 2.74 -24.06 -0.77
C MET A 70 2.49 -25.45 -0.22
N LYS A 71 3.45 -26.37 -0.42
CA LYS A 71 3.49 -27.59 0.38
C LYS A 71 3.67 -27.09 1.81
N THR A 72 2.58 -27.09 2.56
CA THR A 72 2.62 -26.90 4.01
C THR A 72 3.52 -28.00 4.56
N ILE A 73 4.79 -27.68 4.78
CA ILE A 73 5.61 -28.42 5.72
C ILE A 73 4.97 -28.09 7.06
N GLU A 74 4.34 -29.08 7.69
CA GLU A 74 3.73 -28.97 9.00
C GLU A 74 4.77 -28.47 10.02
N GLN A 75 4.81 -27.16 10.23
CA GLN A 75 5.46 -26.61 11.40
C GLN A 75 4.53 -26.82 12.58
N LYS A 76 4.70 -28.01 13.19
CA LYS A 76 4.22 -28.33 14.52
C LYS A 76 4.55 -27.17 15.47
N LYS A 77 3.48 -26.60 16.04
CA LYS A 77 3.37 -25.95 17.37
C LYS A 77 4.32 -24.78 17.69
N CYS A 78 3.75 -23.59 17.93
CA CYS A 78 4.19 -22.72 19.04
C CYS A 78 3.11 -21.68 19.47
N TYR A 79 2.34 -22.07 20.48
CA TYR A 79 1.68 -21.38 21.62
C TYR A 79 0.83 -20.08 21.51
N THR A 80 -0.46 -20.29 21.82
CA THR A 80 -1.37 -19.67 22.81
C THR A 80 -1.97 -18.25 22.67
N THR A 81 -3.32 -18.28 22.60
CA THR A 81 -4.36 -17.45 23.25
C THR A 81 -4.47 -15.95 22.93
N SER A 82 -5.57 -15.56 22.26
CA SER A 82 -6.63 -14.73 22.87
C SER A 82 -7.85 -14.60 21.94
N SER A 83 -9.01 -14.97 22.51
CA SER A 83 -10.36 -14.99 21.96
C SER A 83 -10.93 -13.60 21.67
N LYS A 84 -11.61 -13.42 20.52
CA LYS A 84 -12.76 -12.50 20.40
C LYS A 84 -13.79 -13.06 19.40
N THR A 85 -14.72 -13.86 19.89
CA THR A 85 -15.92 -14.28 19.16
C THR A 85 -17.06 -13.32 19.50
N ASP A 86 -17.60 -12.65 18.48
CA ASP A 86 -18.68 -11.68 18.58
C ASP A 86 -19.99 -12.30 19.11
N LYS A 87 -20.48 -11.75 20.22
CA LYS A 87 -21.69 -12.21 20.95
C LYS A 87 -23.00 -12.10 20.15
N ARG A 88 -22.99 -11.43 18.98
CA ARG A 88 -24.17 -11.30 18.11
C ARG A 88 -24.49 -12.58 17.33
N THR A 89 -23.48 -13.38 17.00
CA THR A 89 -23.66 -14.59 16.16
C THR A 89 -24.28 -15.76 16.93
N GLN A 90 -24.15 -15.76 18.27
CA GLN A 90 -24.64 -16.87 19.10
C GLN A 90 -26.14 -16.73 19.45
N ALA A 91 -26.66 -15.51 19.59
CA ALA A 91 -28.07 -15.26 19.91
C ALA A 91 -29.03 -15.60 18.74
N LEU A 92 -28.58 -15.42 17.50
CA LEU A 92 -29.40 -15.72 16.31
C LEU A 92 -29.56 -17.22 16.02
N ARG A 93 -28.71 -18.09 16.59
CA ARG A 93 -28.88 -19.55 16.50
C ARG A 93 -29.95 -20.08 17.45
N LEU A 94 -30.02 -19.55 18.68
CA LEU A 94 -30.94 -20.07 19.70
C LEU A 94 -32.42 -19.76 19.42
N ILE A 95 -32.73 -18.66 18.75
CA ILE A 95 -34.12 -18.30 18.41
C ILE A 95 -34.67 -19.17 17.27
N LYS A 96 -33.80 -19.72 16.42
CA LYS A 96 -34.20 -20.52 15.26
C LYS A 96 -34.51 -21.98 15.58
N GLU A 97 -34.11 -22.48 16.75
CA GLU A 97 -34.32 -23.87 17.16
C GLU A 97 -35.57 -24.09 18.05
N HIS A 98 -36.23 -23.03 18.54
CA HIS A 98 -37.36 -23.13 19.48
C HIS A 98 -38.76 -22.74 18.92
N LYS A 99 -38.93 -22.66 17.59
CA LYS A 99 -40.26 -22.55 16.97
C LYS A 99 -40.46 -23.69 15.95
N LEU A 100 -40.75 -24.87 16.50
CA LEU A 100 -41.63 -25.88 15.89
C LEU A 100 -43.07 -25.54 16.29
#